data_AF-A0A7S3Z3Z2-F1
#
_entry.id   AF-A0A7S3Z3Z2-F1
#
_cell.length_a   1.000
_cell.length_b   1.000
_cell.length_c   1.000
_cell.angle_alpha   90.00
_cell.angle_beta   90.00
_cell.angle_gamma   90.00
#
_symmetry.space_group_name_H-M   'P 1'
#
loop_
_entity.id
_entity.type
_entity.pdbx_description
1 polymer ?
#
loop_
_entity_poly.entity_id
_entity_poly.type
_entity_poly.pdbx_seq_one_letter_code
_entity_poly.pdbx_strand_id
1 'polypeptide(L)'
;VLVLYNYECLKHKTPSGHVEEPLRFTWILEGMEGFGEAHPTVAKLEEVGRKATKREVLMVHRPDYFKKVEARFAAESAPPEPPPPILDLGPLVNYGNLPEIAPRARTLRSNMRARNGFNIPPLSPKSKASLSLPAEAKLDDDTCGSLTTFSACLAAVGTVLEGVDRVINADSGVVNA
;
A
#
# COMPACT_ATOMS: atom_id res chain seq x y z
N VAL A 1 -7.53 22.20 13.11
CA VAL A 1 -6.68 21.74 12.00
C VAL A 1 -7.34 20.52 11.37
N LEU A 2 -7.51 20.53 10.05
CA LEU A 2 -7.98 19.38 9.30
C LEU A 2 -6.76 18.69 8.68
N VAL A 3 -6.65 17.38 8.86
CA VAL A 3 -5.56 16.56 8.32
C VAL A 3 -6.17 15.55 7.37
N LEU A 4 -5.84 15.68 6.09
CA LEU A 4 -6.32 14.79 5.03
C LEU A 4 -5.29 13.71 4.75
N TYR A 5 -5.77 12.50 4.50
CA TYR A 5 -4.90 11.37 4.17
C TYR A 5 -5.58 10.43 3.16
N ASN A 6 -4.82 9.58 2.49
CA ASN A 6 -5.36 8.58 1.56
C ASN A 6 -4.62 7.25 1.74
N TYR A 7 -5.35 6.18 2.10
CA TYR A 7 -4.77 4.87 2.37
C TYR A 7 -4.09 4.23 1.16
N GLU A 8 -4.37 4.69 -0.06
CA GLU A 8 -3.62 4.24 -1.23
C GLU A 8 -2.13 4.58 -1.18
N CYS A 9 -1.73 5.60 -0.41
CA CYS A 9 -0.32 5.91 -0.24
C CYS A 9 0.45 4.77 0.45
N LEU A 10 -0.23 3.97 1.31
CA LEU A 10 0.36 2.78 1.93
C LEU A 10 0.60 1.64 0.94
N LYS A 11 0.04 1.70 -0.27
CA LYS A 11 0.28 0.71 -1.31
C LYS A 11 1.64 0.91 -1.97
N HIS A 12 2.27 2.09 -1.87
CA HIS A 12 3.66 2.27 -2.31
C HIS A 12 4.56 1.24 -1.60
N LYS A 13 5.58 0.73 -2.28
CA LYS A 13 6.57 -0.15 -1.66
C LYS A 13 7.94 0.16 -2.23
N THR A 14 8.91 0.14 -1.35
CA THR A 14 10.33 0.34 -1.61
C THR A 14 11.11 -0.89 -1.12
N PRO A 15 12.38 -1.05 -1.55
CA PRO A 15 13.24 -2.11 -1.06
C PRO A 15 13.42 -2.05 0.46
N SER A 16 13.66 -3.20 1.08
CA SER A 16 13.91 -3.25 2.53
C SER A 16 15.12 -2.41 2.91
N GLY A 17 14.96 -1.57 3.94
CA GLY A 17 16.02 -0.66 4.41
C GLY A 17 16.07 0.66 3.64
N HIS A 18 15.11 0.91 2.75
CA HIS A 18 14.95 2.21 2.12
C HIS A 18 14.45 3.24 3.15
N VAL A 19 14.90 4.49 3.06
CA VAL A 19 14.52 5.54 4.02
C VAL A 19 13.06 6.00 3.83
N GLU A 20 12.56 5.90 2.61
CA GLU A 20 11.15 6.07 2.28
C GLU A 20 10.51 4.68 2.34
N GLU A 21 9.83 4.37 3.44
CA GLU A 21 9.11 3.11 3.64
C GLU A 21 7.67 3.44 4.09
N PRO A 22 6.65 2.66 3.65
CA PRO A 22 5.25 2.91 3.99
C PRO A 22 4.96 2.98 5.49
N LEU A 23 5.78 2.30 6.31
CA LEU A 23 5.72 2.33 7.77
C LEU A 23 5.79 3.76 8.34
N ARG A 24 6.50 4.66 7.67
CA ARG A 24 6.56 6.07 8.08
C ARG A 24 5.17 6.71 8.08
N PHE A 25 4.37 6.41 7.07
CA PHE A 25 3.02 6.95 6.97
C PHE A 25 2.09 6.31 8.01
N THR A 26 2.22 5.01 8.26
CA THR A 26 1.48 4.33 9.35
C THR A 26 1.74 4.98 10.71
N TRP A 27 2.99 5.22 11.09
CA TRP A 27 3.30 5.86 12.37
C TRP A 27 2.78 7.29 12.48
N ILE A 28 2.79 8.05 11.36
CA ILE A 28 2.21 9.38 11.33
C ILE A 28 0.70 9.30 11.54
N LEU A 29 -0.01 8.38 10.85
CA LEU A 29 -1.45 8.22 11.02
C LEU A 29 -1.81 7.81 12.45
N GLU A 30 -1.15 6.80 13.01
CA GLU A 30 -1.39 6.35 14.39
C GLU A 30 -1.17 7.49 15.41
N GLY A 31 -0.09 8.25 15.26
CA GLY A 31 0.20 9.40 16.13
C GLY A 31 -0.85 10.52 16.00
N MET A 32 -1.31 10.77 14.78
CA MET A 32 -2.30 11.80 14.48
C MET A 32 -3.72 11.38 14.91
N GLU A 33 -4.07 10.09 14.82
CA GLU A 33 -5.31 9.53 15.35
C GLU A 33 -5.34 9.67 16.87
N GLY A 34 -4.29 9.22 17.57
CA GLY A 34 -4.19 9.38 19.03
C GLY A 34 -4.22 10.84 19.47
N PHE A 35 -3.59 11.74 18.70
CA PHE A 35 -3.65 13.18 18.97
C PHE A 35 -5.06 13.76 18.75
N GLY A 36 -5.74 13.36 17.67
CA GLY A 36 -7.11 13.79 17.37
C GLY A 36 -8.12 13.30 18.41
N GLU A 37 -7.97 12.07 18.90
CA GLU A 37 -8.78 11.52 20.00
C GLU A 37 -8.56 12.27 21.31
N ALA A 38 -7.31 12.61 21.63
CA ALA A 38 -6.97 13.37 22.83
C ALA A 38 -7.38 14.86 22.72
N HIS A 39 -7.43 15.40 21.50
CA HIS A 39 -7.67 16.82 21.22
C HIS A 39 -8.67 17.04 20.06
N PRO A 40 -9.93 16.63 20.20
CA PRO A 40 -10.91 16.61 19.10
C PRO A 40 -11.30 18.00 18.59
N THR A 41 -11.07 19.05 19.38
CA THR A 41 -11.28 20.45 18.96
C THR A 41 -10.09 21.05 18.22
N VAL A 42 -8.91 20.41 18.29
CA VAL A 42 -7.66 20.92 17.71
C VAL A 42 -7.38 20.25 16.37
N ALA A 43 -7.58 18.94 16.25
CA ALA A 43 -7.30 18.20 15.03
C ALA A 43 -8.43 17.23 14.67
N LYS A 44 -8.79 17.21 13.39
CA LYS A 44 -9.66 16.20 12.79
C LYS A 44 -8.88 15.52 11.67
N LEU A 45 -8.84 14.18 11.70
CA LEU A 45 -8.32 13.37 10.61
C LEU A 45 -9.47 12.95 9.70
N GLU A 46 -9.21 12.95 8.39
CA GLU A 46 -10.20 12.54 7.41
C GLU A 46 -9.53 11.85 6.22
N GLU A 47 -10.00 10.63 5.93
CA GLU A 47 -9.61 9.94 4.71
C GLU A 47 -10.28 10.58 3.49
N VAL A 48 -9.51 10.79 2.43
CA VAL A 48 -10.01 11.27 1.15
C VAL A 48 -9.67 10.28 0.05
N GLY A 49 -10.64 10.00 -0.84
CA GLY A 49 -10.48 9.08 -1.95
C GLY A 49 -9.97 9.71 -3.25
N ARG A 50 -9.70 11.02 -3.27
CA ARG A 50 -9.34 11.74 -4.50
C ARG A 50 -7.97 11.29 -5.02
N LYS A 51 -7.91 11.01 -6.32
CA LYS A 51 -6.67 10.90 -7.08
C LYS A 51 -6.57 12.09 -8.04
N ALA A 52 -5.35 12.58 -8.23
CA ALA A 52 -5.10 13.56 -9.27
C ALA A 52 -5.31 12.94 -10.66
N THR A 53 -5.94 13.71 -11.53
CA THR A 53 -6.03 13.43 -12.96
C THR A 53 -4.70 13.75 -13.63
N LYS A 54 -4.47 13.12 -14.79
CA LYS A 54 -3.34 13.45 -15.66
C LYS A 54 -3.26 14.94 -15.98
N ARG A 55 -4.41 15.59 -16.22
CA ARG A 55 -4.47 17.03 -16.51
C ARG A 55 -3.93 17.83 -15.34
N GLU A 56 -4.32 17.51 -14.11
CA GLU A 56 -3.86 18.23 -12.91
C GLU A 56 -2.35 18.07 -12.70
N VAL A 57 -1.82 16.86 -12.85
CA VAL A 57 -0.37 16.60 -12.70
C VAL A 57 0.44 17.34 -13.78
N LEU A 58 -0.08 17.41 -15.02
CA LEU A 58 0.56 18.11 -16.14
C LEU A 58 0.50 19.64 -16.05
N MET A 59 -0.21 20.21 -15.05
CA MET A 59 -0.12 21.66 -14.79
C MET A 59 1.25 22.07 -14.25
N VAL A 60 2.01 21.13 -13.67
CA VAL A 60 3.33 21.38 -13.07
C VAL A 60 4.42 20.54 -13.74
N HIS A 61 4.13 19.28 -14.07
CA HIS A 61 5.12 18.37 -14.61
C HIS A 61 5.14 18.35 -16.14
N ARG A 62 6.35 18.21 -16.70
CA ARG A 62 6.52 18.04 -18.15
C ARG A 62 5.86 16.72 -18.63
N PRO A 63 5.22 16.69 -19.81
CA PRO A 63 4.56 15.49 -20.32
C PRO A 63 5.47 14.28 -20.53
N ASP A 64 6.72 14.49 -20.89
CA ASP A 64 7.73 13.44 -21.07
C ASP A 64 8.09 12.77 -19.74
N TYR A 65 8.26 13.57 -18.68
CA TYR A 65 8.50 13.06 -17.34
C TYR A 65 7.32 12.24 -16.82
N PHE A 66 6.08 12.74 -16.98
CA PHE A 66 4.88 12.00 -16.60
C PHE A 66 4.83 10.63 -17.29
N LYS A 67 5.04 10.59 -18.60
CA LYS A 67 5.08 9.33 -19.37
C LYS A 67 6.20 8.39 -18.89
N LYS A 68 7.38 8.93 -18.55
CA LYS A 68 8.51 8.13 -18.02
C LYS A 68 8.11 7.46 -16.70
N VAL A 69 7.49 8.19 -15.78
CA VAL A 69 7.06 7.68 -14.47
C VAL A 69 5.90 6.69 -14.62
N GLU A 70 4.89 7.04 -15.42
CA GLU A 70 3.74 6.17 -15.76
C GLU A 70 4.22 4.86 -16.39
N ALA A 71 5.07 4.89 -17.42
CA ALA A 71 5.57 3.67 -18.03
C ALA A 71 6.45 2.83 -17.08
N ARG A 72 7.13 3.46 -16.12
CA ARG A 72 8.00 2.78 -15.16
C ARG A 72 7.21 2.05 -14.08
N PHE A 73 6.10 2.63 -13.63
CA PHE A 73 5.39 2.18 -12.43
C PHE A 73 3.94 1.77 -12.67
N ALA A 74 3.30 2.19 -13.76
CA ALA A 74 1.91 1.88 -14.09
C ALA A 74 1.76 0.60 -14.93
N ALA A 75 2.75 -0.31 -14.89
CA ALA A 75 2.60 -1.65 -15.46
C ALA A 75 1.60 -2.45 -14.61
N GLU A 76 0.34 -2.13 -14.80
CA GLU A 76 -0.82 -2.66 -14.10
C GLU A 76 -1.72 -3.28 -15.18
N SER A 77 -2.51 -4.29 -14.81
CA SER A 77 -3.81 -4.52 -15.47
C SER A 77 -3.89 -5.29 -16.80
N ALA A 78 -2.93 -6.15 -17.15
CA ALA A 78 -3.31 -7.28 -18.02
C ALA A 78 -3.98 -8.34 -17.12
N PRO A 79 -5.21 -8.81 -17.42
CA PRO A 79 -5.70 -10.04 -16.79
C PRO A 79 -4.64 -11.14 -16.99
N PRO A 80 -4.45 -12.07 -16.03
CA PRO A 80 -3.57 -13.21 -16.27
C PRO A 80 -4.00 -13.82 -17.60
N GLU A 81 -3.06 -14.00 -18.54
CA GLU A 81 -3.35 -14.74 -19.75
C GLU A 81 -4.04 -16.04 -19.32
N PRO A 82 -5.18 -16.41 -19.95
CA PRO A 82 -5.79 -17.69 -19.66
C PRO A 82 -4.68 -18.75 -19.78
N PRO A 83 -4.59 -19.70 -18.84
CA PRO A 83 -3.59 -20.74 -18.94
C PRO A 83 -3.68 -21.33 -20.35
N PRO A 84 -2.53 -21.63 -20.99
CA PRO A 84 -2.56 -22.27 -22.31
C PRO A 84 -3.53 -23.44 -22.22
N PRO A 85 -4.40 -23.64 -23.23
CA PRO A 85 -5.34 -24.73 -23.20
C PRO A 85 -4.56 -25.99 -22.83
N ILE A 86 -4.96 -26.62 -21.73
CA ILE A 86 -4.43 -27.94 -21.39
C ILE A 86 -4.77 -28.77 -22.61
N LEU A 87 -3.76 -29.08 -23.43
CA LEU A 87 -3.88 -30.11 -24.42
C LEU A 87 -4.26 -31.34 -23.59
N ASP A 88 -5.49 -31.79 -23.76
CA ASP A 88 -5.99 -33.07 -23.27
C ASP A 88 -5.17 -34.15 -23.96
N LEU A 89 -3.94 -34.30 -23.50
CA LEU A 89 -3.13 -35.47 -23.72
C LEU A 89 -3.81 -36.51 -22.86
N GLY A 90 -4.69 -37.28 -23.51
CA GLY A 90 -5.45 -38.37 -22.91
C GLY A 90 -4.58 -39.27 -22.01
N PRO A 91 -5.21 -40.17 -21.25
CA PRO A 91 -4.67 -40.73 -20.01
C PRO A 91 -3.18 -41.11 -20.10
N LEU A 92 -2.33 -40.29 -19.47
CA LEU A 92 -0.92 -40.59 -19.27
C LEU A 92 -0.81 -41.84 -18.40
N VAL A 93 -0.15 -42.83 -18.97
CA VAL A 93 0.14 -44.14 -18.39
C VAL A 93 0.80 -43.96 -17.02
N ASN A 94 0.17 -44.56 -16.02
CA ASN A 94 0.64 -44.66 -14.65
C ASN A 94 1.99 -45.40 -14.61
N TYR A 95 3.09 -44.69 -14.34
CA TYR A 95 4.33 -45.28 -13.87
C TYR A 95 4.49 -44.94 -12.39
N GLY A 96 4.49 -45.99 -11.59
CA GLY A 96 4.34 -45.92 -10.15
C GLY A 96 5.57 -45.46 -9.38
N ASN A 97 5.34 -45.41 -8.06
CA ASN A 97 6.29 -45.39 -6.96
C ASN A 97 7.03 -44.08 -6.70
N LEU A 98 6.45 -43.25 -5.81
CA LEU A 98 7.22 -42.48 -4.84
C LEU A 98 6.56 -42.58 -3.45
N PRO A 99 7.36 -42.77 -2.38
CA PRO A 99 6.84 -43.08 -1.05
C PRO A 99 6.21 -41.86 -0.36
N GLU A 100 5.12 -42.15 0.34
CA GLU A 100 4.30 -41.25 1.14
C GLU A 100 5.08 -40.71 2.36
N ILE A 101 5.38 -39.41 2.37
CA ILE A 101 5.91 -38.73 3.56
C ILE A 101 4.77 -37.94 4.21
N ALA A 102 4.17 -38.53 5.24
CA ALA A 102 3.20 -37.87 6.10
C ALA A 102 3.90 -36.94 7.12
N PRO A 103 3.42 -35.70 7.33
CA PRO A 103 3.73 -34.96 8.55
C PRO A 103 2.68 -35.23 9.62
N ARG A 104 3.14 -35.78 10.75
CA ARG A 104 2.39 -35.97 12.00
C ARG A 104 1.89 -34.63 12.55
N ALA A 105 0.58 -34.49 12.69
CA ALA A 105 -0.03 -33.50 13.58
C ALA A 105 0.21 -33.92 15.04
N ARG A 106 0.82 -33.03 15.84
CA ARG A 106 0.88 -33.17 17.31
C ARG A 106 0.28 -31.94 17.96
N THR A 107 -0.93 -32.13 18.45
CA THR A 107 -1.66 -31.24 19.36
C THR A 107 -0.96 -31.21 20.71
N LEU A 108 -0.66 -30.03 21.23
CA LEU A 108 -0.43 -29.82 22.67
C LEU A 108 -1.02 -28.47 23.05
N ARG A 109 -2.18 -28.52 23.73
CA ARG A 109 -2.71 -27.43 24.54
C ARG A 109 -1.97 -27.44 25.88
N SER A 110 -1.55 -26.28 26.35
CA SER A 110 -1.47 -26.00 27.79
C SER A 110 -1.68 -24.51 28.04
N ASN A 111 -2.61 -24.25 28.95
CA ASN A 111 -3.07 -22.95 29.40
C ASN A 111 -1.98 -22.17 30.14
N MET A 112 -1.83 -20.87 29.88
CA MET A 112 -1.43 -19.90 30.89
C MET A 112 -2.38 -18.71 30.87
N ARG A 113 -3.05 -18.51 32.01
CA ARG A 113 -3.89 -17.37 32.32
C ARG A 113 -3.23 -16.64 33.49
N ALA A 114 -2.76 -15.41 33.25
CA ALA A 114 -2.45 -14.37 34.24
C ALA A 114 -2.60 -13.02 33.51
N ARG A 115 -3.72 -12.31 33.72
CA ARG A 115 -3.92 -11.21 34.68
C ARG A 115 -3.15 -9.93 34.32
N ASN A 116 -3.92 -8.98 33.78
CA ASN A 116 -3.80 -7.50 33.80
C ASN A 116 -2.52 -6.84 33.26
N GLY A 117 -2.69 -6.14 32.13
CA GLY A 117 -1.79 -5.08 31.64
C GLY A 117 -1.43 -5.27 30.17
N PHE A 118 -2.08 -4.50 29.26
CA PHE A 118 -1.77 -4.30 27.84
C PHE A 118 -0.83 -5.34 27.15
N ASN A 119 -1.44 -6.26 26.41
CA ASN A 119 -0.75 -7.31 25.67
C ASN A 119 -0.50 -6.83 24.23
N ILE A 120 0.66 -6.21 23.97
CA ILE A 120 1.16 -6.02 22.60
C ILE A 120 1.63 -7.41 22.13
N PRO A 121 1.07 -7.99 21.05
CA PRO A 121 1.58 -9.26 20.56
C PRO A 121 3.02 -9.08 20.07
N PRO A 122 3.99 -9.89 20.51
CA PRO A 122 5.29 -9.91 19.85
C PRO A 122 5.06 -10.40 18.41
N LEU A 123 5.43 -9.57 17.44
CA LEU A 123 5.58 -9.97 16.04
C LEU A 123 6.62 -11.09 16.01
N SER A 124 6.19 -12.35 16.10
CA SER A 124 7.09 -13.46 15.86
C SER A 124 7.50 -13.41 14.38
N PRO A 125 8.78 -13.68 14.07
CA PRO A 125 9.27 -13.65 12.70
C PRO A 125 8.74 -14.90 11.98
N LYS A 126 7.49 -14.84 11.52
CA LYS A 126 6.93 -15.87 10.64
C LYS A 126 7.54 -15.69 9.27
N SER A 127 8.45 -16.62 8.97
CA SER A 127 8.89 -17.05 7.64
C SER A 127 9.29 -15.94 6.67
N LYS A 128 10.60 -15.80 6.47
CA LYS A 128 11.17 -15.32 5.21
C LYS A 128 10.84 -16.33 4.10
N ALA A 129 9.59 -16.36 3.66
CA ALA A 129 9.31 -16.75 2.29
C ALA A 129 9.82 -15.57 1.46
N SER A 130 11.02 -15.69 0.88
CA SER A 130 11.44 -14.78 -0.18
C SER A 130 10.57 -15.07 -1.40
N LEU A 131 9.33 -14.59 -1.34
CA LEU A 131 8.59 -14.25 -2.53
C LEU A 131 9.45 -13.18 -3.20
N SER A 132 10.17 -13.58 -4.25
CA SER A 132 10.83 -12.65 -5.15
C SER A 132 9.75 -11.70 -5.65
N LEU A 133 9.68 -10.52 -5.04
CA LEU A 133 8.84 -9.44 -5.54
C LEU A 133 9.25 -9.20 -7.00
N PRO A 134 8.28 -8.93 -7.90
CA PRO A 134 8.61 -8.54 -9.27
C PRO A 134 9.63 -7.41 -9.22
N ALA A 135 10.66 -7.50 -10.06
CA ALA A 135 11.81 -6.61 -10.05
C ALA A 135 11.40 -5.16 -9.79
N GLU A 136 11.82 -4.62 -8.66
CA GLU A 136 11.51 -3.26 -8.24
C GLU A 136 11.93 -2.29 -9.33
N ALA A 137 11.02 -1.39 -9.69
CA ALA A 137 11.28 -0.45 -10.76
C ALA A 137 12.09 0.72 -10.19
N LYS A 138 13.34 0.86 -10.60
CA LYS A 138 14.15 2.06 -10.30
C LYS A 138 13.88 3.15 -11.33
N LEU A 139 13.68 4.39 -10.90
CA LEU A 139 13.60 5.56 -11.77
C LEU A 139 14.96 6.26 -11.92
N ASP A 140 15.72 6.30 -10.82
CA ASP A 140 17.09 6.79 -10.66
C ASP A 140 17.75 6.12 -9.43
N ASP A 141 18.83 6.69 -8.88
CA ASP A 141 19.68 6.07 -7.86
C ASP A 141 18.98 5.87 -6.50
N ASP A 142 18.07 6.79 -6.13
CA ASP A 142 17.33 6.79 -4.87
C ASP A 142 15.81 6.71 -5.03
N THR A 143 15.29 6.85 -6.24
CA THR A 143 13.85 6.70 -6.51
C THR A 143 13.53 5.31 -7.02
N CYS A 144 12.84 4.54 -6.20
CA CYS A 144 12.39 3.20 -6.52
C CYS A 144 10.95 2.97 -6.05
N GLY A 145 10.29 1.98 -6.63
CA GLY A 145 8.90 1.71 -6.32
C GLY A 145 8.37 0.40 -6.89
N SER A 146 7.28 -0.08 -6.31
CA SER A 146 6.44 -1.15 -6.85
C SER A 146 5.47 -0.66 -7.93
N LEU A 147 4.75 -1.60 -8.54
CA LEU A 147 3.67 -1.35 -9.51
C LEU A 147 2.52 -0.46 -8.98
N THR A 148 2.37 -0.40 -7.67
CA THR A 148 1.38 0.42 -6.98
C THR A 148 1.84 1.86 -6.74
N THR A 149 3.11 2.16 -7.01
CA THR A 149 3.72 3.48 -6.76
C THR A 149 3.04 4.57 -7.55
N PHE A 150 2.70 4.31 -8.82
CA PHE A 150 2.05 5.33 -9.64
C PHE A 150 0.69 5.74 -9.08
N SER A 151 -0.15 4.77 -8.71
CA SER A 151 -1.45 5.04 -8.09
C SER A 151 -1.30 5.77 -6.75
N ALA A 152 -0.31 5.37 -5.93
CA ALA A 152 0.00 6.03 -4.67
C ALA A 152 0.43 7.51 -4.86
N CYS A 153 1.24 7.80 -5.88
CA CYS A 153 1.60 9.18 -6.23
C CYS A 153 0.38 10.00 -6.65
N LEU A 154 -0.52 9.44 -7.47
CA LEU A 154 -1.75 10.13 -7.87
C LEU A 154 -2.67 10.40 -6.67
N ALA A 155 -2.77 9.45 -5.74
CA ALA A 155 -3.49 9.62 -4.47
C ALA A 155 -2.87 10.74 -3.62
N ALA A 156 -1.55 10.77 -3.46
CA ALA A 156 -0.85 11.80 -2.70
C ALA A 156 -1.11 13.21 -3.29
N VAL A 157 -1.00 13.37 -4.60
CA VAL A 157 -1.32 14.65 -5.27
C VAL A 157 -2.80 14.99 -5.10
N GLY A 158 -3.69 14.00 -5.22
CA GLY A 158 -5.12 14.17 -5.02
C GLY A 158 -5.48 14.67 -3.62
N THR A 159 -4.82 14.17 -2.58
CA THR A 159 -4.99 14.63 -1.20
C THR A 159 -4.58 16.09 -1.02
N VAL A 160 -3.49 16.52 -1.66
CA VAL A 160 -3.05 17.93 -1.61
C VAL A 160 -4.07 18.84 -2.31
N LEU A 161 -4.52 18.46 -3.50
CA LEU A 161 -5.50 19.24 -4.26
C LEU A 161 -6.84 19.36 -3.52
N GLU A 162 -7.28 18.28 -2.86
CA GLU A 162 -8.45 18.30 -1.98
C GLU A 162 -8.28 19.28 -0.82
N GLY A 163 -7.09 19.31 -0.20
CA GLY A 163 -6.77 20.27 0.84
C GLY A 163 -6.84 21.72 0.35
N VAL A 164 -6.27 22.00 -0.82
CA VAL A 164 -6.31 23.33 -1.45
C VAL A 164 -7.75 23.75 -1.75
N ASP A 165 -8.55 22.87 -2.36
CA ASP A 165 -9.95 23.16 -2.69
C ASP A 165 -10.78 23.45 -1.43
N ARG A 166 -10.54 22.72 -0.33
CA ARG A 166 -11.21 22.99 0.96
C ARG A 166 -10.81 24.31 1.57
N VAL A 167 -9.55 24.72 1.48
CA VAL A 167 -9.09 26.03 1.95
C VAL A 167 -9.75 27.14 1.14
N ILE A 168 -9.71 27.05 -0.20
CA ILE A 168 -10.32 28.05 -1.09
C ILE A 168 -11.83 28.17 -0.84
N ASN A 169 -12.53 27.03 -0.69
CA ASN A 169 -13.98 27.02 -0.46
C ASN A 169 -14.35 27.50 0.95
N ALA A 170 -13.53 27.23 1.96
CA ALA A 170 -13.74 27.74 3.32
C ALA A 170 -13.56 29.28 3.36
N ASP A 171 -12.54 29.81 2.69
CA ASP A 171 -12.30 31.25 2.60
C ASP A 171 -13.39 31.98 1.80
N SER A 172 -13.93 31.32 0.77
CA SER A 172 -15.05 31.83 -0.03
C SER A 172 -16.38 31.89 0.75
N GLY A 173 -16.48 31.17 1.87
CA GLY A 173 -17.65 31.15 2.76
C GLY A 173 -17.71 32.32 3.76
N VAL A 174 -16.67 33.15 3.86
CA VAL A 174 -16.62 34.30 4.79
C VAL A 174 -17.25 35.57 4.22
N VAL A 175 -17.75 35.55 2.97
CA VAL A 175 -18.34 36.74 2.33
C VAL A 175 -19.85 36.89 2.59
N ASN A 176 -20.54 35.91 3.20
CA ASN A 176 -21.97 36.02 3.49
C ASN A 176 -22.39 35.28 4.79
N ALA A 177 -21.83 35.66 5.94
CA ALA A 177 -22.38 35.33 7.26
C ALA A 177 -22.31 36.55 8.17
#